data_AF-A0A2G0QBC5-F1
#
_entry.id   AF-A0A2G0QBC5-F1
#
_cell.length_a   1.000
_cell.length_b   1.000
_cell.length_c   1.000
_cell.angle_alpha   90.00
_cell.angle_beta   90.00
_cell.angle_gamma   90.00
#
_symmetry.space_group_name_H-M   'P 1'
#
loop_
_entity.id
_entity.type
_entity.pdbx_description
1 polymer ?
#
loop_
_entity_poly.entity_id
_entity_poly.type
_entity_poly.pdbx_seq_one_letter_code
_entity_poly.pdbx_strand_id
1 'polypeptide(L)'
;MPKHIHADLMMKQAELALITDKPGLYFQVKVNDEWDDIISHQVNFDIYRKYRLKPRTIKIGEIDVPEPVKEPLEYGAEYYAVHVTGLMIASGPIMWEGTIYDLSSLARGFVHLDLESAVLHAKALISLTQKKENSYG
;
A
#
# COMPACT_ATOMS: atom_id res chain seq x y z
N MET A 1 9.18 -23.40 -18.39
CA MET A 1 8.93 -24.23 -17.19
C MET A 1 7.92 -23.49 -16.33
N PRO A 2 6.88 -24.15 -15.79
CA PRO A 2 5.98 -23.49 -14.85
C PRO A 2 6.77 -23.19 -13.57
N LYS A 3 6.83 -21.91 -13.21
CA LYS A 3 7.41 -21.44 -11.95
C LYS A 3 6.50 -21.89 -10.80
N HIS A 4 7.08 -22.24 -9.64
CA HIS A 4 6.28 -22.52 -8.45
C HIS A 4 5.39 -21.29 -8.13
N ILE A 5 4.12 -21.51 -7.77
CA ILE A 5 3.12 -20.44 -7.56
C ILE A 5 3.60 -19.34 -6.60
N HIS A 6 4.37 -19.70 -5.58
CA HIS A 6 4.91 -18.75 -4.59
C HIS A 6 6.40 -18.44 -4.75
N ALA A 7 7.03 -18.78 -5.88
CA ALA A 7 8.47 -18.62 -6.05
C ALA A 7 8.99 -17.20 -5.75
N ASP A 8 8.24 -16.16 -6.15
CA ASP A 8 8.61 -14.76 -5.85
C ASP A 8 8.53 -14.44 -4.35
N LEU A 9 7.52 -14.98 -3.66
CA LEU A 9 7.39 -14.80 -2.22
C LEU A 9 8.46 -15.58 -1.44
N MET A 10 8.82 -16.77 -1.92
CA MET A 10 9.94 -17.55 -1.37
C MET A 10 11.26 -16.78 -1.51
N MET A 11 11.50 -16.16 -2.67
CA MET A 11 12.67 -15.31 -2.89
C MET A 11 12.67 -14.10 -1.94
N LYS A 12 11.53 -13.42 -1.79
CA LYS A 12 11.39 -12.29 -0.84
C LYS A 12 11.60 -12.71 0.61
N GLN A 13 11.14 -13.89 1.01
CA GLN A 13 11.40 -14.42 2.35
C GLN A 13 12.90 -14.64 2.57
N ALA A 14 13.62 -15.18 1.58
CA ALA A 14 15.07 -15.35 1.66
C ALA A 14 15.81 -14.00 1.75
N GLU A 15 15.41 -13.00 0.96
CA GLU A 15 15.95 -11.64 1.07
C GLU A 15 15.71 -11.04 2.47
N LEU A 16 14.50 -11.18 3.01
CA LEU A 16 14.17 -10.71 4.36
C LEU A 16 14.97 -11.43 5.44
N ALA A 17 15.24 -12.73 5.28
CA ALA A 17 16.03 -13.52 6.22
C ALA A 17 17.49 -13.02 6.34
N LEU A 18 17.98 -12.21 5.39
CA LEU A 18 19.29 -11.55 5.49
C LEU A 18 19.29 -10.31 6.39
N ILE A 19 18.13 -9.70 6.63
CA ILE A 19 18.00 -8.43 7.35
C ILE A 19 17.20 -8.53 8.65
N THR A 20 16.48 -9.63 8.86
CA THR A 20 15.69 -9.89 10.07
C THR A 20 15.66 -11.38 10.42
N ASP A 21 15.61 -11.70 11.71
CA ASP A 21 15.38 -13.04 12.26
C ASP A 21 13.92 -13.49 12.16
N LYS A 22 13.00 -12.60 11.75
CA LYS A 22 11.55 -12.85 11.68
C LYS A 22 10.95 -12.50 10.31
N PRO A 23 11.49 -13.02 9.19
CA PRO A 23 11.01 -12.69 7.85
C PRO A 23 9.52 -13.01 7.65
N GLY A 24 8.99 -14.04 8.33
CA GLY A 24 7.58 -14.44 8.24
C GLY A 24 6.58 -13.37 8.69
N LEU A 25 6.96 -12.46 9.59
CA LEU A 25 6.08 -11.39 10.08
C LEU A 25 5.78 -10.31 9.01
N TYR A 26 6.48 -10.35 7.88
CA TYR A 26 6.26 -9.46 6.75
C TYR A 26 5.26 -10.03 5.73
N PHE A 27 4.63 -11.16 6.02
CA PHE A 27 3.70 -11.81 5.12
C PHE A 27 2.31 -11.91 5.74
N GLN A 28 1.32 -11.96 4.86
CA GLN A 28 -0.06 -12.25 5.18
C GLN A 28 -0.54 -13.47 4.41
N VAL A 29 -1.49 -14.20 4.98
CA VAL A 29 -2.16 -15.34 4.36
C VAL A 29 -3.66 -15.04 4.23
N LYS A 30 -4.26 -15.43 3.11
CA LYS A 30 -5.70 -15.24 2.92
C LYS A 30 -6.48 -16.32 3.68
N VAL A 31 -7.32 -15.92 4.62
CA VAL A 31 -8.16 -16.79 5.46
C VAL A 31 -9.57 -16.21 5.45
N ASN A 32 -10.58 -17.01 5.09
CA ASN A 32 -11.99 -16.58 5.01
C ASN A 32 -12.18 -15.26 4.21
N ASP A 33 -11.48 -15.15 3.09
CA ASP A 33 -11.44 -13.96 2.23
C ASP A 33 -10.82 -12.68 2.82
N GLU A 34 -10.29 -12.73 4.03
CA GLU A 34 -9.52 -11.67 4.66
C GLU A 34 -8.02 -11.98 4.66
N TRP A 35 -7.19 -10.94 4.78
CA TRP A 35 -5.75 -11.09 4.90
C TRP A 35 -5.35 -11.06 6.36
N ASP A 36 -4.82 -12.17 6.85
CA ASP A 36 -4.38 -12.32 8.24
C ASP A 36 -2.86 -12.31 8.34
N ASP A 37 -2.33 -11.76 9.43
CA ASP A 37 -0.90 -11.63 9.67
C ASP A 37 -0.30 -12.99 10.04
N ILE A 38 0.85 -13.30 9.43
CA ILE A 38 1.61 -14.49 9.82
C ILE A 38 2.40 -14.15 11.09
N ILE A 39 2.19 -14.95 12.15
CA ILE A 39 2.87 -14.79 13.44
C ILE A 39 4.14 -15.64 13.58
N SER A 40 4.41 -16.54 12.62
CA SER A 40 5.62 -17.36 12.61
C SER A 40 6.81 -16.61 12.02
N HIS A 41 8.02 -16.90 12.50
CA HIS A 41 9.25 -16.27 11.99
C HIS A 41 9.57 -16.69 10.54
N GLN A 42 9.02 -17.79 10.06
CA GLN A 42 9.12 -18.23 8.66
C GLN A 42 7.74 -18.63 8.13
N VAL A 43 7.50 -18.39 6.85
CA VAL A 43 6.32 -18.84 6.11
C VAL A 43 6.60 -20.19 5.48
N ASN A 44 5.72 -21.14 5.79
CA ASN A 44 5.58 -22.38 5.03
C ASN A 44 4.49 -22.17 3.99
N PHE A 45 4.89 -22.02 2.73
CA PHE A 45 3.98 -21.74 1.62
C PHE A 45 3.18 -22.99 1.23
N ASP A 46 1.89 -23.00 1.59
CA ASP A 46 0.92 -24.01 1.16
C ASP A 46 0.38 -23.66 -0.23
N ILE A 47 0.54 -24.57 -1.21
CA ILE A 47 0.10 -24.40 -2.60
C ILE A 47 -1.39 -24.06 -2.75
N TYR A 48 -2.23 -24.43 -1.77
CA TYR A 48 -3.67 -24.15 -1.78
C TYR A 48 -4.04 -22.80 -1.18
N ARG A 49 -3.07 -22.08 -0.58
CA ARG A 49 -3.28 -20.78 0.05
C ARG A 49 -2.70 -19.65 -0.76
N LYS A 50 -3.34 -18.48 -0.64
CA LYS A 50 -2.83 -17.22 -1.17
C LYS A 50 -2.03 -16.51 -0.08
N TYR A 51 -0.87 -16.02 -0.47
CA TYR A 51 0.01 -15.25 0.39
C TYR A 51 0.34 -13.94 -0.28
N ARG A 52 0.66 -12.92 0.51
CA ARG A 52 1.23 -11.67 0.03
C ARG A 52 2.23 -11.13 1.04
N LEU A 53 3.08 -10.21 0.59
CA LEU A 53 3.77 -9.33 1.53
C LEU A 53 2.73 -8.43 2.20
N LYS A 54 2.89 -8.21 3.50
CA LYS A 54 2.13 -7.21 4.24
C LYS A 54 2.35 -5.86 3.55
N PRO A 55 1.26 -5.14 3.18
CA PRO A 55 1.40 -3.81 2.62
C PRO A 55 2.25 -2.94 3.56
N ARG A 56 3.29 -2.30 3.03
CA ARG A 56 4.07 -1.33 3.81
C ARG A 56 3.19 -0.12 4.07
N THR A 57 3.40 0.54 5.21
CA THR A 57 2.71 1.78 5.55
C THR A 57 3.72 2.90 5.83
N ILE A 58 3.27 4.13 5.63
CA ILE A 58 3.91 5.36 6.06
C ILE A 58 3.03 6.03 7.12
N LYS A 59 3.65 6.66 8.11
CA LYS A 59 2.91 7.39 9.14
C LYS A 59 2.71 8.84 8.70
N ILE A 60 1.45 9.28 8.63
CA ILE A 60 1.06 10.67 8.35
C ILE A 60 0.20 11.15 9.52
N GLY A 61 0.77 12.03 10.36
CA GLY A 61 0.14 12.37 11.64
C GLY A 61 0.07 11.14 12.54
N GLU A 62 -1.14 10.76 12.95
CA GLU A 62 -1.40 9.53 13.72
C GLU A 62 -2.02 8.39 12.88
N ILE A 63 -2.07 8.54 11.56
CA ILE A 63 -2.68 7.57 10.66
C ILE A 63 -1.60 6.82 9.90
N ASP A 64 -1.62 5.49 9.96
CA ASP A 64 -0.84 4.62 9.09
C ASP A 64 -1.53 4.50 7.73
N VAL A 65 -0.84 4.95 6.68
CA VAL A 65 -1.33 4.97 5.31
C VAL A 65 -0.54 3.96 4.50
N PRO A 66 -1.16 3.12 3.65
CA PRO A 66 -0.44 2.29 2.70
C PRO A 66 0.61 3.09 1.93
N GLU A 67 1.80 2.52 1.77
CA GLU A 67 2.91 3.18 1.10
C GLU A 67 2.54 3.45 -0.37
N PRO A 68 2.60 4.71 -0.84
CA PRO A 68 2.29 5.03 -2.22
C PRO A 68 3.30 4.41 -3.18
N VAL A 69 2.92 4.32 -4.45
CA VAL A 69 3.81 3.89 -5.53
C VAL A 69 5.04 4.80 -5.58
N LYS A 70 6.23 4.20 -5.72
CA LYS A 70 7.52 4.92 -5.75
C LYS A 70 8.14 5.01 -7.14
N GLU A 71 7.78 4.09 -8.03
CA GLU A 71 8.32 4.00 -9.37
C GLU A 71 7.23 4.29 -10.42
N PRO A 72 7.58 4.83 -11.60
CA PRO A 72 6.63 5.01 -12.69
C PRO A 72 5.83 3.74 -13.02
N LEU A 73 4.53 3.89 -13.25
CA LEU A 73 3.69 2.78 -13.71
C LEU A 73 3.88 2.55 -15.21
N GLU A 74 3.38 1.40 -15.68
CA GLU A 74 3.31 1.11 -17.11
C GLU A 74 2.27 2.00 -17.80
N TYR A 75 2.51 2.35 -19.07
CA TYR A 75 1.54 3.11 -19.86
C TYR A 75 0.20 2.37 -19.94
N GLY A 76 -0.89 3.07 -19.60
CA GLY A 76 -2.23 2.52 -19.56
C GLY A 76 -2.64 1.92 -18.21
N ALA A 77 -1.74 1.84 -17.22
CA ALA A 77 -2.09 1.34 -15.89
C ALA A 77 -3.04 2.30 -15.17
N GLU A 78 -4.04 1.76 -14.47
CA GLU A 78 -4.95 2.56 -13.66
C GLU A 78 -4.37 2.86 -12.27
N TYR A 79 -4.57 4.08 -11.79
CA TYR A 79 -4.19 4.51 -10.44
C TYR A 79 -5.17 5.53 -9.87
N TYR A 80 -5.08 5.77 -8.56
CA TYR A 80 -5.85 6.78 -7.84
C TYR A 80 -4.91 7.83 -7.25
N ALA A 81 -5.18 9.10 -7.55
CA ALA A 81 -4.42 10.22 -7.02
C ALA A 81 -4.97 10.69 -5.67
N VAL A 82 -4.09 11.13 -4.77
CA VAL A 82 -4.49 11.78 -3.52
C VAL A 82 -4.99 13.20 -3.79
N HIS A 83 -6.21 13.49 -3.35
CA HIS A 83 -6.84 14.81 -3.48
C HIS A 83 -7.21 15.38 -2.11
N VAL A 84 -6.67 16.55 -1.76
CA VAL A 84 -6.89 17.21 -0.45
C VAL A 84 -7.87 18.39 -0.50
N THR A 85 -8.37 18.76 -1.68
CA THR A 85 -9.34 19.85 -1.88
C THR A 85 -10.77 19.33 -1.77
N GLY A 86 -11.54 19.91 -0.83
CA GLY A 86 -12.78 19.38 -0.24
C GLY A 86 -14.03 19.22 -1.11
N LEU A 87 -13.91 18.90 -2.40
CA LEU A 87 -15.07 18.55 -3.24
C LEU A 87 -14.99 17.16 -3.88
N MET A 88 -13.81 16.54 -3.93
CA MET A 88 -13.65 15.15 -4.36
C MET A 88 -12.53 14.50 -3.58
N ILE A 89 -12.87 13.77 -2.51
CA ILE A 89 -11.93 12.86 -1.85
C ILE A 89 -11.61 11.66 -2.76
N ALA A 90 -12.36 11.49 -3.86
CA ALA A 90 -12.21 10.42 -4.83
C ALA A 90 -12.62 10.92 -6.24
N SER A 91 -11.65 11.05 -7.14
CA SER A 91 -11.92 10.93 -8.57
C SER A 91 -11.82 9.45 -8.96
N GLY A 92 -12.49 9.03 -10.03
CA GLY A 92 -12.33 7.67 -10.56
C GLY A 92 -10.87 7.35 -10.93
N PRO A 93 -10.56 6.10 -11.30
CA PRO A 93 -9.20 5.73 -11.69
C PRO A 93 -8.71 6.62 -12.84
N ILE A 94 -7.45 7.03 -12.75
CA ILE A 94 -6.72 7.79 -13.75
C ILE A 94 -5.84 6.80 -14.52
N MET A 95 -5.74 6.98 -15.83
CA MET A 95 -4.84 6.20 -16.67
C MET A 95 -3.45 6.82 -16.65
N TRP A 96 -2.43 6.03 -16.33
CA TRP A 96 -1.04 6.46 -16.38
C TRP A 96 -0.60 6.62 -17.84
N GLU A 97 -0.31 7.85 -18.23
CA GLU A 97 0.17 8.17 -19.58
C GLU A 97 1.63 8.67 -19.57
N GLY A 98 2.24 8.78 -18.39
CA GLY A 98 3.57 9.36 -18.20
C GLY A 98 3.58 10.89 -18.37
N THR A 99 2.42 11.53 -18.15
CA THR A 99 2.27 12.98 -18.26
C THR A 99 3.00 13.71 -17.13
N ILE A 100 3.14 15.04 -17.29
CA ILE A 100 3.66 15.89 -16.21
C ILE A 100 2.81 15.76 -14.93
N TYR A 101 1.50 15.54 -15.07
CA TYR A 101 0.61 15.31 -13.92
C TYR A 101 0.94 14.00 -13.21
N ASP A 102 1.12 12.91 -13.96
CA ASP A 102 1.49 11.59 -13.42
C ASP A 102 2.81 11.66 -12.66
N LEU A 103 3.83 12.25 -13.28
CA LEU A 103 5.16 12.39 -12.69
C LEU A 103 5.15 13.30 -11.45
N SER A 104 4.39 14.39 -11.47
CA SER A 104 4.22 15.28 -10.32
C SER A 104 3.49 14.58 -9.17
N SER A 105 2.46 13.78 -9.47
CA SER A 105 1.74 13.00 -8.47
C SER A 105 2.62 11.92 -7.86
N LEU A 106 3.41 11.21 -8.68
CA LEU A 106 4.38 10.22 -8.23
C LEU A 106 5.43 10.86 -7.30
N ALA A 107 6.04 11.97 -7.73
CA ALA A 107 7.06 12.67 -6.95
C ALA A 107 6.57 13.17 -5.59
N ARG A 108 5.25 13.40 -5.44
CA ARG A 108 4.60 13.80 -4.18
C ARG A 108 4.16 12.62 -3.32
N GLY A 109 4.31 11.38 -3.80
CA GLY A 109 3.79 10.19 -3.13
C GLY A 109 2.26 10.11 -3.14
N PHE A 110 1.62 10.64 -4.19
CA PHE A 110 0.16 10.74 -4.29
C PHE A 110 -0.47 9.64 -5.14
N VAL A 111 0.29 8.64 -5.57
CA VAL A 111 -0.17 7.56 -6.46
C VAL A 111 -0.44 6.30 -5.64
N HIS A 112 -1.69 5.82 -5.66
CA HIS A 112 -2.10 4.54 -5.08
C HIS A 112 -2.77 3.66 -6.13
N LEU A 113 -2.71 2.34 -5.95
CA LEU A 113 -3.31 1.36 -6.87
C LEU A 113 -4.76 0.99 -6.50
N ASP A 114 -5.25 1.51 -5.38
CA ASP A 114 -6.62 1.35 -4.92
C ASP A 114 -7.16 2.65 -4.34
N LEU A 115 -8.49 2.77 -4.38
CA LEU A 115 -9.18 3.97 -3.96
C LEU A 115 -9.10 4.17 -2.45
N GLU A 116 -9.24 3.09 -1.65
CA GLU A 116 -9.23 3.17 -0.20
C GLU A 116 -7.93 3.78 0.33
N SER A 117 -6.78 3.39 -0.24
CA SER A 117 -5.46 3.91 0.12
C SER A 117 -5.30 5.39 -0.23
N ALA A 118 -5.74 5.82 -1.42
CA ALA A 118 -5.73 7.24 -1.81
C ALA A 118 -6.61 8.10 -0.88
N VAL A 119 -7.81 7.61 -0.56
CA VAL A 119 -8.76 8.26 0.36
C VAL A 119 -8.19 8.36 1.77
N LEU A 120 -7.56 7.28 2.27
CA LEU A 120 -6.94 7.26 3.60
C LEU A 120 -5.77 8.24 3.67
N HIS A 121 -4.94 8.28 2.64
CA HIS A 121 -3.84 9.24 2.52
C HIS A 121 -4.38 10.69 2.55
N ALA A 122 -5.41 10.99 1.76
CA ALA A 122 -6.03 12.31 1.75
C ALA A 122 -6.57 12.70 3.13
N LYS A 123 -7.29 11.80 3.81
CA LYS A 123 -7.78 12.01 5.18
C LYS A 123 -6.65 12.27 6.16
N ALA A 124 -5.55 11.52 6.05
CA ALA A 124 -4.38 11.72 6.88
C ALA A 124 -3.76 13.12 6.69
N LEU A 125 -3.57 13.58 5.45
CA LEU A 125 -3.09 14.93 5.17
C LEU A 125 -4.06 16.02 5.67
N ILE A 126 -5.37 15.84 5.45
CA ILE A 126 -6.38 16.79 5.92
C ILE A 126 -6.37 16.89 7.45
N SER A 127 -6.21 15.78 8.16
CA SER A 127 -6.14 15.74 9.63
C SER A 127 -5.00 16.60 10.21
N LEU A 128 -3.92 16.82 9.45
CA LEU A 128 -2.82 17.67 9.88
C LEU A 128 -3.18 19.16 9.88
N THR A 129 -4.20 19.54 9.13
CA THR A 129 -4.60 20.94 8.90
C THR A 129 -5.96 21.29 9.53
N GLN A 130 -6.74 20.29 9.94
CA GLN A 130 -7.97 20.54 10.69
C GLN A 130 -7.63 21.20 12.03
N LYS A 131 -8.25 22.36 12.30
CA LYS A 131 -8.19 22.98 13.62
C LYS A 131 -8.80 21.99 14.61
N LYS A 132 -8.04 21.64 15.65
CA LYS A 132 -8.63 21.05 16.85
C LYS A 132 -9.61 22.08 17.39
N GLU A 133 -10.89 21.76 17.44
CA GLU A 133 -11.82 22.52 18.27
C GLU A 133 -11.34 22.35 19.71
N ASN A 134 -10.72 23.39 20.27
CA ASN A 134 -10.57 23.47 21.70
C ASN A 134 -11.99 23.62 22.25
N SER A 135 -12.59 22.51 22.68
CA SER A 135 -13.81 22.53 23.47
C SER A 135 -13.51 23.27 24.76
N TYR A 136 -13.92 24.54 24.83
CA TYR A 136 -14.16 25.20 26.10
C TYR A 136 -15.50 24.66 26.63
N GLY A 137 -15.45 23.91 27.73
CA GLY A 137 -16.62 23.36 28.42
C GLY A 137 -16.23 22.28 29.41
#